data_AF-A0A0V0GQ35-F1
#
_entry.id   AF-A0A0V0GQ35-F1
#
_cell.length_a   1.000
_cell.length_b   1.000
_cell.length_c   1.000
_cell.angle_alpha   90.00
_cell.angle_beta   90.00
_cell.angle_gamma   90.00
#
_symmetry.space_group_name_H-M   'P 1'
#
loop_
_entity.id
_entity.type
_entity.pdbx_description
1 polymer ?
#
loop_
_entity_poly.entity_id
_entity_poly.type
_entity_poly.pdbx_seq_one_letter_code
_entity_poly.pdbx_strand_id
1 'polypeptide(L)'
;MQFILPAKYTKAEEAPKPLDERVVIVEEGERKYGVVKFSGTANDKMVKEKVENLKKWLERDGFKIIGEFELARYNPPWTLPPFKTNEVMIPV
;
A
#
# COMPACT_ATOMS: atom_id res chain seq x y z
N MET A 1 4.94 -2.80 7.72
CA MET A 1 3.63 -3.49 7.67
C MET A 1 2.65 -2.60 8.38
N GLN A 2 1.50 -2.33 7.78
CA GLN A 2 0.47 -1.46 8.35
C GLN A 2 -0.89 -2.13 8.26
N PHE A 3 -1.78 -1.74 9.16
CA PHE A 3 -3.16 -2.20 9.20
C PHE A 3 -4.06 -0.97 9.29
N ILE A 4 -4.99 -0.85 8.34
CA ILE A 4 -5.95 0.25 8.33
C ILE A 4 -7.08 -0.11 9.28
N LEU A 5 -7.34 0.74 10.27
CA LEU A 5 -8.40 0.55 11.23
C LEU A 5 -9.78 0.66 10.55
N PRO A 6 -10.78 -0.11 11.01
CA PRO A 6 -12.15 0.02 10.50
C PRO A 6 -12.72 1.42 10.77
N ALA A 7 -13.63 1.87 9.89
CA ALA A 7 -14.24 3.20 9.91
C ALA A 7 -14.97 3.60 11.21
N LYS A 8 -15.19 2.68 12.15
CA LYS A 8 -15.72 2.98 13.49
C LYS A 8 -14.73 3.73 14.39
N TYR A 9 -13.44 3.70 14.07
CA TYR A 9 -12.41 4.46 14.77
C TYR A 9 -12.00 5.61 13.87
N THR A 10 -12.47 6.82 14.21
CA THR A 10 -12.22 8.02 13.40
C THR A 10 -10.96 8.75 13.83
N LYS A 11 -10.58 8.61 15.10
CA LYS A 11 -9.35 9.17 15.67
C LYS A 11 -8.49 8.07 16.28
N ALA A 12 -7.18 8.29 16.35
CA ALA A 12 -6.25 7.35 16.96
C ALA A 12 -6.59 7.05 18.43
N GLU A 13 -7.12 8.03 19.14
CA GLU A 13 -7.47 7.96 20.56
C GLU A 13 -8.66 7.00 20.84
N GLU A 14 -9.52 6.77 19.85
CA GLU A 14 -10.69 5.89 19.97
C GLU A 14 -10.34 4.41 19.79
N ALA A 15 -9.17 4.14 19.20
CA ALA A 15 -8.72 2.79 18.94
C ALA A 15 -8.25 2.09 20.22
N PRO A 16 -8.46 0.76 20.34
CA PRO A 16 -7.97 0.01 21.49
C PRO A 16 -6.46 0.10 21.57
N LYS A 17 -5.95 0.37 22.78
CA LYS A 17 -4.50 0.45 23.02
C LYS A 17 -3.84 -0.89 22.70
N PRO A 18 -2.82 -0.92 21.82
CA PRO A 18 -2.06 -2.13 21.57
C PRO A 18 -1.38 -2.62 22.85
N LEU A 19 -1.33 -3.94 23.05
CA LEU A 19 -0.61 -4.54 24.17
C LEU A 19 0.91 -4.60 23.93
N ASP A 20 1.32 -4.63 22.67
CA ASP A 20 2.72 -4.67 22.25
C ASP A 20 3.19 -3.24 21.93
N GLU A 21 4.22 -2.78 22.63
CA GLU A 21 4.77 -1.41 22.50
C GLU A 21 5.37 -1.13 21.11
N ARG A 22 5.66 -2.17 20.31
CA ARG A 22 6.13 -2.02 18.92
C ARG A 22 5.02 -1.61 17.96
N VAL A 23 3.76 -1.73 18.39
CA VAL A 23 2.59 -1.35 17.60
C VAL A 23 2.15 0.04 18.02
N VAL A 24 2.36 1.00 17.12
CA VAL A 24 1.94 2.39 17.30
C VAL A 24 0.73 2.69 16.43
N ILE A 25 -0.22 3.44 16.97
CA ILE A 25 -1.34 3.99 16.20
C ILE A 25 -0.90 5.34 15.66
N VAL A 26 -1.02 5.52 14.34
CA VAL A 26 -0.62 6.75 13.65
C VAL A 26 -1.83 7.29 12.92
N GLU A 27 -2.10 8.58 13.08
CA GLU A 27 -3.07 9.29 12.24
C GLU A 27 -2.38 9.67 10.93
N GLU A 28 -2.94 9.19 9.83
CA GLU A 28 -2.48 9.53 8.49
C GLU A 28 -3.54 10.39 7.84
N GLY A 29 -3.13 11.59 7.38
CA GLY A 29 -4.01 12.49 6.65
C GLY A 29 -4.31 11.99 5.23
N GLU A 30 -5.08 12.80 4.50
CA GLU A 30 -5.37 12.53 3.09
C GLU A 30 -4.09 12.54 2.25
N ARG A 31 -3.99 11.57 1.34
CA ARG A 31 -2.84 11.41 0.44
C ARG A 31 -3.29 11.08 -0.97
N LYS A 32 -2.47 11.46 -1.93
CA LYS A 32 -2.65 11.13 -3.33
C LYS A 32 -1.59 10.13 -3.75
N TYR A 33 -2.01 9.09 -4.48
CA TYR A 33 -1.14 8.02 -4.93
C TYR A 33 -1.34 7.76 -6.42
N GLY A 34 -0.24 7.53 -7.12
CA GLY A 34 -0.25 6.74 -8.35
C GLY A 34 -0.34 5.26 -7.99
N VAL A 35 -1.20 4.51 -8.68
CA VAL A 35 -1.45 3.10 -8.34
C VAL A 35 -1.41 2.23 -9.58
N VAL A 36 -0.74 1.08 -9.49
CA VAL A 36 -0.83 0.01 -10.50
C VAL A 36 -1.30 -1.29 -9.83
N LYS A 37 -2.41 -1.82 -10.35
CA LYS A 37 -2.97 -3.12 -9.97
C LYS A 37 -2.36 -4.24 -10.81
N PHE A 38 -2.03 -5.36 -10.16
CA PHE A 38 -1.53 -6.56 -10.83
C PHE A 38 -1.94 -7.86 -10.12
N SER A 39 -1.93 -8.95 -10.88
CA SER A 39 -2.21 -10.30 -10.38
C SER A 39 -0.95 -11.16 -10.31
N GLY A 40 -1.05 -12.31 -9.63
CA GLY A 40 0.07 -13.22 -9.40
C GLY A 40 0.69 -13.08 -8.01
N THR A 41 1.84 -13.75 -7.85
CA THR A 41 2.62 -13.70 -6.62
C THR A 41 3.50 -12.43 -6.61
N ALA A 42 3.31 -11.58 -5.59
CA ALA A 42 4.12 -10.39 -5.37
C ALA A 42 5.52 -10.74 -4.81
N ASN A 43 6.37 -11.33 -5.66
CA ASN A 43 7.80 -11.51 -5.36
C ASN A 43 8.59 -10.24 -5.69
N ASP A 44 9.81 -10.13 -5.16
CA ASP A 44 10.62 -8.92 -5.27
C ASP A 44 10.87 -8.49 -6.72
N LYS A 45 11.08 -9.45 -7.62
CA LYS A 45 11.28 -9.17 -9.06
C LYS A 45 10.03 -8.54 -9.68
N MET A 46 8.86 -9.11 -9.45
CA MET A 46 7.58 -8.60 -9.95
C MET A 46 7.28 -7.22 -9.37
N VAL A 47 7.46 -7.05 -8.06
CA VAL A 47 7.21 -5.77 -7.38
C VAL A 47 8.14 -4.69 -7.94
N LYS A 48 9.43 -4.98 -8.06
CA LYS A 48 10.41 -4.04 -8.63
C LYS A 48 10.05 -3.60 -10.04
N GLU A 49 9.65 -4.54 -10.90
CA GLU A 49 9.19 -4.24 -12.27
C GLU A 49 7.97 -3.30 -12.25
N LYS A 50 6.97 -3.56 -11.40
CA LYS A 50 5.77 -2.70 -11.30
C LYS A 50 6.09 -1.31 -10.73
N VAL A 51 6.99 -1.22 -9.75
CA VAL A 51 7.47 0.07 -9.21
C VAL A 51 8.17 0.88 -10.29
N GLU A 52 9.13 0.31 -11.03
CA GLU A 52 9.88 1.02 -12.07
C GLU A 52 8.97 1.51 -13.21
N ASN A 53 8.00 0.68 -13.61
CA ASN A 53 7.02 1.07 -14.63
C ASN A 53 6.11 2.20 -14.13
N LEU A 54 5.61 2.11 -12.89
CA LEU A 54 4.76 3.15 -12.32
C LEU A 54 5.51 4.49 -12.19
N LYS A 55 6.78 4.48 -11.76
CA LYS A 55 7.60 5.70 -11.70
C LYS A 55 7.74 6.37 -13.07
N LYS A 56 8.01 5.59 -14.12
CA LYS A 56 8.10 6.11 -15.49
C LYS A 56 6.78 6.70 -15.99
N TRP A 57 5.65 6.06 -15.68
CA TRP A 57 4.33 6.58 -16.08
C TRP A 57 4.00 7.88 -15.33
N LEU A 58 4.28 7.94 -14.03
CA LEU A 58 4.06 9.15 -13.24
C LEU A 58 4.92 10.33 -13.73
N GLU A 59 6.20 10.08 -14.02
CA GLU A 59 7.09 11.11 -14.56
C GLU A 59 6.63 11.58 -15.95
N ARG A 60 6.26 10.66 -16.84
CA ARG A 60 5.70 10.97 -18.16
C ARG A 60 4.44 11.83 -18.07
N ASP A 61 3.59 11.55 -17.09
CA ASP A 61 2.30 12.24 -16.89
C ASP A 61 2.46 13.53 -16.05
N GLY A 62 3.68 13.89 -15.66
CA GLY A 62 4.01 15.15 -14.98
C GLY A 62 3.78 15.15 -13.46
N PHE A 63 3.59 13.98 -12.85
CA PHE A 63 3.46 13.85 -11.40
C PHE A 63 4.83 13.78 -10.71
N LYS A 64 4.99 14.51 -9.60
CA LYS A 64 6.20 14.48 -8.79
C LYS A 64 6.06 13.42 -7.70
N ILE A 65 6.98 12.46 -7.65
CA ILE A 65 7.01 11.46 -6.58
C ILE A 65 7.49 12.12 -5.28
N ILE A 66 6.74 11.96 -4.19
CA ILE A 66 7.01 12.60 -2.89
C ILE A 66 7.43 11.61 -1.80
N GLY A 67 7.56 10.33 -2.11
CA GLY A 67 7.91 9.30 -1.12
C GLY A 67 8.20 7.92 -1.71
N GLU A 68 8.40 6.96 -0.81
CA GLU A 68 8.63 5.55 -1.14
C GLU A 68 7.36 4.84 -1.61
N PHE A 69 7.54 3.71 -2.29
CA PHE A 69 6.39 2.92 -2.72
C PHE A 69 5.81 2.09 -1.57
N GLU A 70 4.51 1.83 -1.64
CA GLU A 70 3.79 0.92 -0.77
C GLU A 70 3.28 -0.29 -1.57
N LEU A 71 3.35 -1.48 -0.97
CA LEU A 71 2.82 -2.72 -1.54
C LEU A 71 1.57 -3.13 -0.79
N ALA A 72 0.42 -3.02 -1.44
CA ALA A 72 -0.86 -3.47 -0.89
C ALA A 72 -1.21 -4.87 -1.40
N ARG A 73 -1.46 -5.80 -0.46
CA ARG A 73 -1.80 -7.21 -0.72
C ARG A 73 -3.14 -7.50 -0.05
N TYR A 74 -4.17 -7.70 -0.86
CA TYR A 74 -5.54 -7.80 -0.35
C TYR A 74 -5.96 -9.25 -0.05
N ASN A 75 -5.36 -10.20 -0.75
CA ASN A 75 -5.80 -11.59 -0.69
C ASN A 75 -4.98 -12.42 0.31
N PRO A 76 -5.61 -13.40 0.96
CA PRO A 76 -4.92 -14.32 1.86
C PRO A 76 -3.94 -15.24 1.12
N PRO A 77 -3.01 -15.90 1.84
CA PRO A 77 -1.95 -16.71 1.23
C PRO A 77 -2.48 -17.86 0.35
N TRP A 78 -3.65 -18.42 0.69
CA TRP A 78 -4.27 -19.56 -0.01
C TRP A 78 -5.03 -19.20 -1.30
N THR A 79 -5.19 -17.91 -1.64
CA THR A 79 -5.78 -17.52 -2.94
C THR A 79 -4.87 -17.96 -4.08
N LEU A 80 -5.41 -18.53 -5.15
CA LEU A 80 -4.60 -18.92 -6.31
C LEU A 80 -3.98 -17.68 -6.99
N PRO A 81 -2.74 -17.75 -7.50
CA PRO A 81 -2.03 -16.58 -8.02
C PRO A 81 -2.81 -15.73 -9.05
N PRO A 82 -3.54 -16.31 -10.03
CA PRO A 82 -4.30 -15.52 -10.99
C PRO A 82 -5.44 -14.70 -10.36
N PHE A 83 -5.96 -15.13 -9.21
CA PHE A 83 -7.04 -14.46 -8.49
C PHE A 83 -6.54 -13.51 -7.39
N LYS A 84 -5.22 -13.37 -7.22
CA LYS A 84 -4.66 -12.37 -6.32
C LYS A 84 -4.78 -10.99 -6.96
N THR A 85 -5.16 -10.02 -6.14
CA THR A 85 -5.09 -8.59 -6.40
C THR A 85 -4.00 -8.03 -5.50
N ASN A 86 -3.01 -7.40 -6.13
CA ASN A 86 -1.97 -6.65 -5.46
C ASN A 86 -1.87 -5.28 -6.12
N GLU A 87 -1.43 -4.29 -5.36
CA GLU A 87 -1.21 -2.93 -5.85
C GLU A 87 0.16 -2.43 -5.41
N VAL A 88 0.85 -1.76 -6.33
CA VAL A 88 1.98 -0.89 -5.98
C VAL A 88 1.46 0.54 -6.01
N MET A 89 1.68 1.27 -4.93
CA MET A 89 1.26 2.65 -4.75
C MET A 89 2.48 3.54 -4.56
N ILE A 90 2.51 4.71 -5.18
CA ILE A 90 3.58 5.70 -5.00
C ILE A 90 2.94 7.06 -4.72
N PRO A 91 3.28 7.74 -3.62
CA PRO A 91 2.68 9.02 -3.28
C PRO A 91 3.17 10.11 -4.25
N VAL A 92 2.24 10.98 -4.67
CA VAL A 92 2.47 12.08 -5.63
C VAL A 92 1.87 13.41 -5.19
#